data_AF-A0A7V4EKC6-F1
#
_entry.id   AF-A0A7V4EKC6-F1
#
_cell.length_a   1.000
_cell.length_b   1.000
_cell.length_c   1.000
_cell.angle_alpha   90.00
_cell.angle_beta   90.00
_cell.angle_gamma   90.00
#
_symmetry.space_group_name_H-M   'P 1'
#
loop_
_entity.id
_entity.type
_entity.pdbx_description
1 polymer ?
#
loop_
_entity_poly.entity_id
_entity_poly.type
_entity_poly.pdbx_seq_one_letter_code
_entity_poly.pdbx_strand_id
1 'polypeptide(L)'
;MKPGLCYWVYFGNQTTVTLTGITSTTRTVNLQKGWNMISVPHERETEWNDDIFVTFEGKSYDLGTAQAEEIVDSTIYFYTSATGVYSGGTDVDDHYVIQPWTGFVIKAHKDCTITFPYE
;
A
#
# COMPACT_ATOMS: atom_id res chain seq x y z
N MET A 1 -16.97 3.21 -0.43
CA MET A 1 -15.50 3.25 -0.20
C MET A 1 -14.83 2.35 -1.23
N LYS A 2 -13.65 2.74 -1.74
CA LYS A 2 -12.82 1.85 -2.57
C LYS A 2 -11.81 1.16 -1.65
N PRO A 3 -11.71 -0.17 -1.63
CA PRO A 3 -10.72 -0.87 -0.81
C PRO A 3 -9.29 -0.47 -1.19
N GLY A 4 -8.37 -0.56 -0.23
CA GLY A 4 -6.97 -0.18 -0.40
C GLY A 4 -6.66 1.31 -0.31
N LEU A 5 -7.67 2.17 -0.13
CA LEU A 5 -7.47 3.57 0.25
C LEU A 5 -7.27 3.69 1.76
N CYS A 6 -6.27 4.47 2.17
CA CYS A 6 -6.02 4.81 3.56
C CYS A 6 -6.55 6.22 3.88
N TYR A 7 -6.98 6.45 5.13
CA TYR A 7 -7.50 7.74 5.58
C TYR A 7 -6.94 8.08 6.96
N TRP A 8 -6.59 9.36 7.14
CA TRP A 8 -6.37 9.92 8.46
C TRP A 8 -7.69 10.25 9.12
N VAL A 9 -7.89 9.74 10.34
CA VAL A 9 -9.06 10.08 11.16
C VAL A 9 -8.57 10.80 12.41
N TYR A 10 -9.04 12.04 12.58
CA TYR A 10 -8.69 12.88 13.72
C TYR A 10 -9.83 12.91 14.74
N PHE A 11 -9.50 12.70 16.01
CA PHE A 11 -10.42 12.84 17.14
C PHE A 11 -9.92 13.92 18.08
N GLY A 12 -10.69 15.00 18.25
CA GLY A 12 -10.31 16.11 19.12
C GLY A 12 -10.37 15.76 20.61
N ASN A 13 -11.08 14.70 20.97
CA ASN A 13 -11.20 14.17 22.33
C ASN A 13 -11.20 12.64 22.29
N GLN A 14 -10.83 11.98 23.39
CA GLN A 14 -10.93 10.53 23.51
C GLN A 14 -12.36 10.07 23.20
N THR A 15 -12.49 9.24 22.17
CA THR A 15 -13.78 8.81 21.62
C THR A 15 -13.72 7.32 21.32
N THR A 16 -14.77 6.59 21.66
CA THR A 16 -14.98 5.21 21.18
C THR A 16 -15.70 5.26 19.85
N VAL A 17 -15.13 4.64 18.81
CA VAL A 17 -15.71 4.58 17.48
C VAL A 17 -15.94 3.14 17.08
N THR A 18 -17.15 2.85 16.61
CA THR A 18 -17.46 1.57 15.98
C THR A 18 -17.25 1.71 14.48
N LEU A 19 -16.26 1.01 13.95
CA LEU A 19 -16.04 0.89 12.51
C LEU A 19 -16.81 -0.33 11.99
N THR A 20 -17.60 -0.15 10.95
CA THR A 20 -18.26 -1.25 10.24
C THR A 20 -17.78 -1.30 8.80
N GLY A 21 -17.71 -2.51 8.24
CA GLY A 21 -17.22 -2.73 6.90
C GLY A 21 -17.66 -4.08 6.37
N ILE A 22 -17.32 -4.33 5.11
CA ILE A 22 -17.45 -5.63 4.47
C ILE A 22 -16.05 -6.12 4.09
N THR A 23 -15.83 -7.43 4.13
CA THR A 23 -14.60 -8.02 3.59
C THR A 23 -14.51 -7.69 2.11
N SER A 24 -13.38 -7.11 1.73
CA SER A 24 -13.11 -6.74 0.35
C SER A 24 -12.69 -7.97 -0.45
N THR A 25 -13.18 -8.05 -1.69
CA THR A 25 -12.79 -9.07 -2.67
C THR A 25 -11.81 -8.51 -3.72
N THR A 26 -11.53 -7.21 -3.70
CA THR A 26 -10.55 -6.62 -4.64
C THR A 26 -9.14 -6.86 -4.15
N ARG A 27 -8.24 -6.91 -5.13
CA ARG A 27 -6.81 -7.17 -5.01
C ARG A 27 -6.03 -5.98 -5.53
N THR A 28 -6.72 -5.03 -6.15
CA THR A 28 -6.12 -3.96 -6.92
C THR A 28 -6.29 -2.63 -6.22
N VAL A 29 -5.25 -1.81 -6.30
CA VAL A 29 -5.23 -0.43 -5.82
C VAL A 29 -4.65 0.44 -6.92
N ASN A 30 -5.40 1.47 -7.31
CA ASN A 30 -4.95 2.41 -8.32
C ASN A 30 -4.08 3.48 -7.68
N LEU A 31 -2.91 3.72 -8.25
CA LEU A 31 -1.98 4.75 -7.86
C LEU A 31 -2.00 5.88 -8.89
N GLN A 32 -1.94 7.11 -8.39
CA GLN A 32 -1.68 8.28 -9.21
C GLN A 32 -0.19 8.62 -9.14
N LYS A 33 0.35 9.22 -10.18
CA LYS A 33 1.72 9.75 -10.16
C LYS A 33 1.92 10.66 -8.94
N GLY A 34 2.97 10.40 -8.18
CA GLY A 34 3.29 11.06 -6.91
C GLY A 34 3.13 10.12 -5.72
N TRP A 35 3.00 10.71 -4.53
CA TRP A 35 2.83 9.97 -3.29
C TRP A 35 1.39 9.49 -3.13
N ASN A 36 1.22 8.21 -2.86
CA ASN A 36 -0.07 7.59 -2.58
C ASN A 36 -0.02 6.98 -1.18
N MET A 37 -1.08 7.23 -0.40
CA MET A 37 -1.28 6.57 0.87
C MET A 37 -2.29 5.42 0.67
N ILE A 38 -1.79 4.20 0.75
CA ILE A 38 -2.55 2.99 0.44
C ILE A 38 -2.48 1.99 1.60
N SER A 39 -3.26 0.94 1.49
CA SER A 39 -3.19 -0.23 2.36
C SER A 39 -3.49 -1.48 1.52
N VAL A 40 -3.20 -2.64 2.09
CA VAL A 40 -3.57 -3.92 1.50
C VAL A 40 -5.11 -3.98 1.42
N PRO A 41 -5.70 -4.27 0.24
CA PRO A 41 -7.14 -4.18 0.03
C PRO A 41 -7.92 -5.36 0.60
N HIS A 42 -7.31 -6.25 1.38
CA HIS A 42 -7.92 -7.44 1.97
C HIS A 42 -7.41 -7.73 3.39
N GLU A 43 -8.09 -8.60 4.11
CA GLU A 43 -7.87 -8.87 5.55
C GLU A 43 -6.74 -9.89 5.86
N ARG A 44 -5.82 -10.09 4.92
CA ARG A 44 -4.70 -11.03 5.03
C ARG A 44 -3.35 -10.31 5.06
N GLU A 45 -2.39 -10.93 5.72
CA GLU A 45 -1.01 -10.50 5.69
C GLU A 45 -0.49 -10.53 4.26
N THR A 46 0.41 -9.62 3.91
CA THR A 46 1.03 -9.61 2.59
C THR A 46 2.49 -9.25 2.70
N GLU A 47 3.32 -10.13 2.20
CA GLU A 47 4.74 -9.86 2.06
C GLU A 47 4.97 -8.88 0.91
N TRP A 48 5.81 -7.87 1.15
CA TRP A 48 6.22 -6.90 0.15
C TRP A 48 7.34 -7.48 -0.72
N ASN A 49 6.98 -8.22 -1.77
CA ASN A 49 7.91 -8.96 -2.63
C ASN A 49 7.42 -9.04 -4.10
N ASP A 50 8.10 -9.84 -4.93
CA ASP A 50 7.80 -10.02 -6.36
C ASP A 50 6.51 -10.79 -6.67
N ASP A 51 5.77 -11.30 -5.66
CA ASP A 51 4.42 -11.82 -5.85
C ASP A 51 3.38 -10.69 -6.03
N ILE A 52 3.79 -9.44 -5.77
CA ILE A 52 3.01 -8.24 -6.06
C ILE A 52 3.25 -7.81 -7.50
N PHE A 53 2.17 -7.52 -8.23
CA PHE A 53 2.24 -7.10 -9.62
C PHE A 53 1.82 -5.64 -9.79
N VAL A 54 2.54 -4.90 -10.64
CA VAL A 54 2.20 -3.54 -11.06
C VAL A 54 1.78 -3.56 -12.52
N THR A 55 0.57 -3.08 -12.81
CA THR A 55 0.08 -2.90 -14.17
C THR A 55 0.26 -1.45 -14.62
N PHE A 56 0.96 -1.26 -15.74
CA PHE A 56 1.17 0.04 -16.39
C PHE A 56 0.95 -0.11 -17.90
N GLU A 57 0.14 0.77 -18.50
CA GLU A 57 -0.19 0.75 -19.94
C GLU A 57 -0.66 -0.62 -20.48
N GLY A 58 -1.36 -1.40 -19.65
CA GLY A 58 -1.87 -2.73 -20.01
C GLY A 58 -0.83 -3.86 -19.96
N LYS A 59 0.40 -3.58 -19.52
CA LYS A 59 1.44 -4.58 -19.21
C LYS A 59 1.53 -4.79 -17.71
N SER A 60 1.74 -6.04 -17.30
CA SER A 60 1.97 -6.42 -15.91
C SER A 60 3.46 -6.67 -15.68
N TYR A 61 3.98 -6.12 -14.59
CA TYR A 61 5.36 -6.24 -14.13
C TYR A 61 5.32 -6.82 -12.71
N ASP A 62 6.23 -7.70 -12.35
CA ASP A 62 6.54 -7.97 -10.94
C ASP A 62 7.07 -6.70 -10.25
N LEU A 63 7.00 -6.66 -8.92
CA LEU A 63 7.33 -5.47 -8.16
C LEU A 63 8.77 -5.00 -8.38
N GLY A 64 9.75 -5.91 -8.31
CA GLY A 64 11.16 -5.61 -8.58
C GLY A 64 11.40 -5.03 -9.97
N THR A 65 10.79 -5.61 -11.01
CA THR A 65 10.88 -5.08 -12.38
C THR A 65 10.18 -3.72 -12.49
N ALA A 66 9.03 -3.52 -11.84
CA ALA A 66 8.34 -2.25 -11.85
C ALA A 66 9.14 -1.13 -11.17
N GLN A 67 9.92 -1.47 -10.15
CA GLN A 67 10.87 -0.57 -9.49
C GLN A 67 12.05 -0.24 -10.41
N ALA A 68 12.63 -1.24 -11.07
CA ALA A 68 13.72 -1.06 -12.03
C ALA A 68 13.33 -0.21 -13.26
N GLU A 69 12.08 -0.31 -13.71
CA GLU A 69 11.50 0.46 -14.83
C GLU A 69 10.98 1.86 -14.42
N GLU A 70 11.27 2.29 -13.19
CA GLU A 70 10.84 3.56 -12.60
C GLU A 70 9.32 3.78 -12.78
N ILE A 71 8.51 2.76 -12.51
CA ILE A 71 7.04 2.85 -12.48
C ILE A 71 6.59 3.20 -11.07
N VAL A 72 7.17 2.54 -10.08
CA VAL A 72 6.98 2.77 -8.64
C VAL A 72 8.34 2.84 -7.95
N ASP A 73 8.40 3.52 -6.81
CA ASP A 73 9.61 3.61 -5.99
C ASP A 73 9.88 2.26 -5.29
N SER A 74 11.15 1.96 -4.97
CA SER A 74 11.51 0.70 -4.32
C SER A 74 11.06 0.65 -2.87
N THR A 75 10.99 1.82 -2.25
CA THR A 75 10.83 1.96 -0.82
C THR A 75 9.39 2.33 -0.44
N ILE A 76 8.82 1.60 0.52
CA ILE A 76 7.59 2.00 1.22
C ILE A 76 7.91 2.58 2.59
N TYR A 77 7.04 3.49 3.05
CA TYR A 77 7.21 4.19 4.34
C TYR A 77 5.95 4.06 5.20
N PHE A 78 6.15 3.94 6.51
CA PHE A 78 5.08 3.81 7.50
C PHE A 78 5.04 5.02 8.42
N TYR A 79 3.83 5.40 8.84
CA TYR A 79 3.70 6.49 9.80
C TYR A 79 4.15 6.05 11.19
N THR A 80 5.04 6.82 11.81
CA THR A 80 5.51 6.57 13.17
C THR A 80 4.94 7.63 14.12
N SER A 81 4.06 7.20 15.02
CA SER A 81 3.43 8.10 16.01
C SER A 81 4.42 8.71 17.00
N ALA A 82 5.55 8.04 17.25
CA ALA A 82 6.60 8.53 18.14
C ALA A 82 7.29 9.80 17.61
N THR A 83 7.44 9.93 16.29
CA THR A 83 8.14 11.04 15.63
C THR A 83 7.20 11.95 14.84
N GLY A 84 5.96 11.53 14.60
CA GLY A 84 4.97 12.28 13.82
C GLY A 84 5.31 12.38 12.33
N VAL A 85 6.20 11.51 11.85
CA VAL A 85 6.63 11.48 10.44
C VAL A 85 6.48 10.09 9.85
N TYR A 86 6.41 10.03 8.52
CA TYR A 86 6.61 8.78 7.80
C TYR A 86 8.11 8.45 7.86
N SER A 87 8.43 7.27 8.37
CA SER A 87 9.81 6.81 8.55
C SER A 87 9.89 5.30 8.41
N GLY A 88 11.10 4.82 8.18
CA GLY A 88 11.34 3.46 7.72
C GLY A 88 11.28 3.42 6.20
N GLY A 89 12.30 2.83 5.61
CA GLY A 89 12.31 2.45 4.21
C GLY A 89 12.41 0.94 4.18
N THR A 90 11.35 0.31 3.69
CA THR A 90 11.32 -1.13 3.49
C THR A 90 11.35 -1.36 1.99
N ASP A 91 12.39 -2.07 1.53
CA ASP A 91 12.52 -2.50 0.14
C ASP A 91 11.94 -3.92 -0.03
N VAL A 92 11.81 -4.38 -1.28
CA VAL A 92 11.42 -5.76 -1.63
C VAL A 92 12.34 -6.79 -0.96
N ASP A 93 13.64 -6.49 -0.87
CA ASP A 93 14.63 -7.38 -0.26
C ASP A 93 14.47 -7.55 1.26
N ASP A 94 13.70 -6.68 1.91
CA ASP A 94 13.45 -6.78 3.36
C ASP A 94 12.37 -7.81 3.71
N HIS A 95 11.67 -8.39 2.71
CA HIS A 95 10.60 -9.39 2.88
C HIS A 95 9.58 -9.00 3.96
N TYR A 96 9.23 -7.72 4.01
CA TYR A 96 8.41 -7.20 5.09
C TYR A 96 6.97 -7.66 4.95
N VAL A 97 6.42 -8.19 6.04
CA VAL A 97 5.03 -8.62 6.10
C VAL A 97 4.13 -7.47 6.55
N ILE A 98 3.37 -6.94 5.60
CA ILE A 98 2.36 -5.91 5.83
C ILE A 98 1.16 -6.57 6.51
N GLN A 99 0.91 -6.14 7.74
CA GLN A 99 -0.25 -6.57 8.52
C GLN A 99 -1.53 -5.95 7.94
N PRO A 100 -2.67 -6.68 7.97
CA PRO A 100 -3.97 -6.13 7.61
C PRO A 100 -4.24 -4.80 8.32
N TRP A 101 -4.97 -3.90 7.67
CA TRP A 101 -5.35 -2.59 8.21
C TRP A 101 -4.18 -1.61 8.43
N THR A 102 -2.96 -1.98 8.03
CA THR A 102 -1.79 -1.09 8.09
C THR A 102 -1.72 -0.25 6.83
N GLY A 103 -1.72 1.07 7.00
CA GLY A 103 -1.52 2.03 5.92
C GLY A 103 -0.04 2.37 5.74
N PHE A 104 0.39 2.50 4.49
CA PHE A 104 1.74 2.92 4.12
C PHE A 104 1.68 3.93 2.98
N VAL A 105 2.80 4.60 2.73
CA VAL A 105 2.96 5.47 1.56
C VAL A 105 3.99 4.88 0.61
N ILE A 106 3.65 4.95 -0.68
CA ILE A 106 4.52 4.61 -1.79
C ILE A 106 4.45 5.73 -2.82
N LYS A 107 5.56 5.97 -3.49
CA LYS A 107 5.62 6.92 -4.59
C LYS A 107 5.49 6.18 -5.92
N ALA A 108 4.51 6.57 -6.73
CA ALA A 108 4.39 6.13 -8.11
C ALA A 108 5.02 7.18 -9.03
N HIS A 109 5.88 6.77 -9.93
CA HIS A 109 6.45 7.66 -10.96
C HIS A 109 5.48 7.85 -12.12
N LYS A 110 4.57 6.90 -12.32
CA LYS A 110 3.54 6.87 -13.37
C LYS A 110 2.20 6.41 -12.77
N ASP A 111 1.09 6.79 -13.41
CA ASP A 111 -0.23 6.27 -13.04
C ASP A 111 -0.26 4.76 -13.31
N CYS A 112 -0.48 3.95 -12.28
CA CYS A 112 -0.40 2.49 -12.37
C CYS A 112 -1.38 1.82 -11.41
N THR A 113 -1.53 0.51 -11.53
CA THR A 113 -2.37 -0.29 -10.63
C THR A 113 -1.52 -1.36 -9.97
N ILE A 114 -1.44 -1.35 -8.63
CA ILE A 114 -0.83 -2.44 -7.86
C ILE A 114 -1.87 -3.54 -7.67
N THR A 115 -1.46 -4.79 -7.80
CA THR A 115 -2.24 -6.00 -7.57
C THR A 115 -1.53 -6.85 -6.53
N PHE A 116 -2.19 -7.07 -5.40
CA PHE A 116 -1.71 -7.92 -4.32
C PHE A 116 -2.06 -9.40 -4.58
N PRO A 117 -1.17 -10.34 -4.19
CA PRO A 117 -1.40 -11.78 -4.38
C PRO A 117 -2.62 -12.25 -3.57
N TYR A 118 -3.25 -13.36 -4.02
CA TYR A 118 -3.97 -14.20 -3.05
C TYR A 118 -3.00 -15.28 -2.67
N GLU A 119 -2.85 -15.51 -1.38
CA GLU A 119 -2.38 -16.82 -0.92
C GLU A 119 -3.14 -17.97 -1.61
#